data_AF-A0A2N1DJS4-F1
#
_entry.id   AF-A0A2N1DJS4-F1
#
_cell.length_a   1.000
_cell.length_b   1.000
_cell.length_c   1.000
_cell.angle_alpha   90.00
_cell.angle_beta   90.00
_cell.angle_gamma   90.00
#
_symmetry.space_group_name_H-M   'P 1'
#
loop_
_entity.id
_entity.type
_entity.pdbx_description
1 polymer ?
#
loop_
_entity_poly.entity_id
_entity_poly.type
_entity_poly.pdbx_seq_one_letter_code
_entity_poly.pdbx_strand_id
1 'polypeptide(L)'
;MHALSVNDGYLFIEGELKLIFQPDVSLFQLSSIKKAHDFLKFLKRNKVTVLQLEIDKLQTLDSNCESFIYQIGCYFAKEKQSSFLIQADGDNEIQNNLIRNLLVITPAAKVTFVIN
;
A
#
# COMPACT_ATOMS: atom_id res chain seq x y z
N MET A 1 -23.70 0.05 -8.81
CA MET A 1 -22.24 -0.12 -8.86
C MET A 1 -21.62 1.15 -8.30
N HIS A 2 -21.16 1.17 -7.06
CA HIS A 2 -20.36 2.29 -6.57
C HIS A 2 -18.91 2.01 -6.94
N ALA A 3 -18.49 2.53 -8.09
CA ALA A 3 -17.09 2.81 -8.32
C ALA A 3 -16.67 3.78 -7.20
N LEU A 4 -15.61 3.47 -6.47
CA LEU A 4 -14.88 4.51 -5.76
C LEU A 4 -14.62 5.61 -6.79
N SER A 5 -15.17 6.81 -6.61
CA SER A 5 -14.75 7.96 -7.41
C SER A 5 -13.35 8.30 -6.94
N VAL A 6 -12.37 7.65 -7.59
CA VAL A 6 -10.92 7.77 -7.41
C VAL A 6 -10.48 9.11 -8.00
N ASN A 7 -10.96 10.22 -7.43
CA ASN A 7 -10.34 11.51 -7.71
C ASN A 7 -9.17 11.64 -6.73
N ASP A 8 -7.99 11.56 -7.34
CA ASP A 8 -6.66 11.75 -6.77
C ASP A 8 -6.18 10.51 -5.95
N GLY A 9 -5.21 9.74 -6.44
CA GLY A 9 -4.31 8.97 -5.55
C GLY A 9 -4.08 7.49 -5.85
N TYR A 10 -4.86 6.90 -6.76
CA TYR A 10 -4.70 5.51 -7.14
C TYR A 10 -4.76 5.39 -8.67
N LEU A 11 -3.82 4.67 -9.25
CA LEU A 11 -3.80 4.30 -10.66
C LEU A 11 -3.98 2.79 -10.77
N PHE A 12 -5.12 2.34 -11.28
CA PHE A 12 -5.37 0.93 -11.55
C PHE A 12 -5.06 0.59 -13.01
N ILE A 13 -4.14 -0.34 -13.22
CA ILE A 13 -3.71 -0.85 -14.53
C ILE A 13 -4.34 -2.24 -14.69
N GLU A 14 -5.50 -2.29 -15.34
CA GLU A 14 -6.32 -3.50 -15.44
C GLU A 14 -5.60 -4.66 -16.14
N GLY A 15 -4.83 -4.39 -17.19
CA GLY A 15 -4.06 -5.40 -17.93
C GLY A 15 -2.96 -6.09 -17.11
N GLU A 16 -2.52 -5.45 -16.02
CA GLU A 16 -1.50 -5.97 -15.11
C GLU A 16 -2.08 -6.41 -13.76
N LEU A 17 -3.39 -6.23 -13.54
CA LEU A 17 -4.05 -6.35 -12.23
C LEU A 17 -3.28 -5.60 -11.13
N LYS A 18 -2.69 -4.47 -11.52
CA LYS A 18 -1.76 -3.68 -10.71
C LYS A 18 -2.46 -2.41 -10.23
N LEU A 19 -2.42 -2.18 -8.93
CA LEU A 19 -2.85 -0.91 -8.33
C LEU A 19 -1.59 -0.15 -7.89
N ILE A 20 -1.41 1.07 -8.37
CA ILE A 20 -0.36 1.98 -7.93
C ILE A 20 -0.99 3.02 -7.03
N PHE A 21 -0.44 3.17 -5.85
CA PHE A 21 -0.78 4.23 -4.94
C PHE A 21 0.20 5.38 -5.11
N GLN A 22 -0.31 6.56 -5.44
CA GLN A 22 0.50 7.73 -5.73
C GLN A 22 0.65 8.62 -4.49
N PRO A 23 1.85 9.15 -4.24
CA PRO A 23 2.20 9.80 -2.98
C PRO A 23 1.55 11.18 -2.83
N ASP A 24 1.09 11.78 -3.93
CA ASP A 24 0.50 13.12 -3.97
C ASP A 24 -0.89 13.19 -3.32
N VAL A 25 -1.39 12.05 -2.86
CA VAL A 25 -2.75 11.97 -2.34
C VAL A 25 -2.75 11.22 -1.04
N SER A 26 -3.34 11.87 -0.04
CA SER A 26 -4.25 11.42 1.02
C SER A 26 -4.44 9.92 1.33
N LEU A 27 -3.50 9.01 1.08
CA LEU A 27 -3.44 7.70 1.76
C LEU A 27 -3.55 7.93 3.27
N PHE A 28 -2.95 9.03 3.71
CA PHE A 28 -2.81 9.46 5.08
C PHE A 28 -4.02 10.28 5.58
N GLN A 29 -5.01 10.57 4.73
CA GLN A 29 -6.33 11.03 5.20
C GLN A 29 -7.30 9.84 5.39
N LEU A 30 -6.79 8.61 5.38
CA LEU A 30 -7.47 7.43 5.92
C LEU A 30 -7.49 7.49 7.46
N SER A 31 -8.03 8.57 8.02
CA SER A 31 -8.32 8.72 9.45
C SER A 31 -9.41 7.77 9.95
N SER A 32 -9.94 6.88 9.09
CA SER A 32 -11.05 5.99 9.41
C SER A 32 -10.77 4.56 8.98
N ILE A 33 -10.76 3.65 9.96
CA ILE A 33 -10.72 2.18 9.83
C ILE A 33 -11.73 1.66 8.79
N LYS A 34 -12.87 2.35 8.61
CA LYS A 34 -13.89 1.98 7.62
C LYS A 34 -13.35 2.04 6.19
N LYS A 35 -12.59 3.09 5.86
CA LYS A 35 -11.98 3.25 4.52
C LYS A 35 -10.93 2.17 4.25
N ALA A 36 -10.16 1.77 5.27
CA ALA A 36 -9.20 0.68 5.17
C ALA A 36 -9.88 -0.66 4.83
N HIS A 37 -11.00 -0.97 5.48
CA HIS A 37 -11.74 -2.20 5.22
C HIS A 37 -12.37 -2.21 3.82
N ASP A 38 -12.93 -1.08 3.38
CA ASP A 38 -13.49 -0.95 2.03
C ASP A 38 -12.40 -1.05 0.95
N PHE A 39 -11.17 -0.59 1.23
CA PHE A 39 -10.01 -0.78 0.37
C PHE A 39 -9.63 -2.25 0.22
N LEU A 40 -9.52 -2.99 1.33
CA LEU A 40 -9.22 -4.44 1.26
C LEU A 40 -10.31 -5.21 0.49
N LYS A 41 -11.59 -4.83 0.64
CA LYS A 41 -12.68 -5.39 -0.17
C LYS A 41 -12.53 -5.06 -1.64
N PHE A 42 -12.09 -3.85 -1.99
CA PHE A 42 -11.82 -3.45 -3.36
C PHE A 42 -10.70 -4.30 -3.98
N LEU A 43 -9.57 -4.48 -3.29
CA LEU A 43 -8.47 -5.32 -3.76
C LEU A 43 -8.95 -6.74 -4.08
N LYS A 44 -9.73 -7.32 -3.16
CA LYS A 44 -10.31 -8.66 -3.32
C LYS A 44 -11.28 -8.74 -4.49
N ARG A 45 -12.19 -7.78 -4.62
CA ARG A 45 -13.22 -7.76 -5.67
C ARG A 45 -12.62 -7.68 -7.07
N ASN A 46 -11.56 -6.88 -7.23
CA ASN A 46 -10.91 -6.66 -8.52
C ASN A 46 -9.74 -7.62 -8.78
N LYS A 47 -9.55 -8.63 -7.91
CA LYS A 47 -8.48 -9.63 -8.02
C LYS A 47 -7.10 -8.97 -8.22
N VAL A 48 -6.85 -7.88 -7.49
CA VAL A 48 -5.56 -7.17 -7.55
C VAL A 48 -4.47 -8.14 -7.09
N THR A 49 -3.53 -8.44 -7.98
CA THR A 49 -2.40 -9.32 -7.69
C THR A 49 -1.13 -8.52 -7.39
N VAL A 50 -1.03 -7.28 -7.87
CA VAL A 50 0.12 -6.42 -7.57
C VAL A 50 -0.37 -5.11 -6.97
N LEU A 51 0.17 -4.72 -5.82
CA LEU A 51 -0.01 -3.39 -5.26
C LEU A 51 1.35 -2.72 -5.16
N GLN A 52 1.47 -1.51 -5.70
CA GLN A 52 2.63 -0.65 -5.53
C GLN A 52 2.26 0.54 -4.66
N LEU A 53 3.05 0.79 -3.62
CA LEU A 53 2.91 1.90 -2.71
C LEU A 53 4.08 2.85 -2.91
N GLU A 54 3.83 4.01 -3.49
CA GLU A 54 4.83 5.08 -3.60
C GLU A 54 4.75 5.92 -2.32
N ILE A 55 5.81 5.83 -1.50
CA ILE A 55 5.98 6.57 -0.26
C ILE A 55 7.17 7.53 -0.32
N ASP A 56 7.82 7.67 -1.48
CA ASP A 56 8.99 8.51 -1.72
C ASP A 56 8.80 9.96 -1.25
N LYS A 57 7.62 10.55 -1.49
CA LYS A 57 7.31 11.91 -1.00
C LYS A 57 6.77 11.96 0.43
N LEU A 58 6.71 10.83 1.14
CA LEU A 58 6.17 10.78 2.50
C LEU A 58 7.16 11.39 3.50
N GLN A 59 6.77 12.53 4.08
CA GLN A 59 7.58 13.19 5.11
C GLN A 59 7.14 12.87 6.55
N THR A 60 5.91 12.39 6.74
CA THR A 60 5.36 12.07 8.07
C THR A 60 4.51 10.82 8.00
N LEU A 61 4.61 9.95 9.00
CA LEU A 61 3.80 8.75 9.14
C LEU A 61 3.13 8.75 10.51
N ASP A 62 1.81 8.64 10.55
CA ASP A 62 1.07 8.43 11.79
C ASP A 62 0.81 6.94 12.05
N SER A 63 0.47 6.59 13.29
CA SER A 63 0.24 5.19 13.69
C SER A 63 -0.93 4.54 12.95
N ASN A 64 -1.91 5.33 12.51
CA ASN A 64 -3.05 4.82 11.74
C ASN A 64 -2.62 4.37 10.36
N CYS A 65 -1.78 5.15 9.69
CA CYS A 65 -1.29 4.79 8.38
C CYS A 65 -0.29 3.64 8.45
N GLU A 66 0.59 3.61 9.44
CA GLU A 66 1.45 2.46 9.68
C GLU A 66 0.62 1.17 9.86
N SER A 67 -0.44 1.22 10.67
CA SER A 67 -1.38 0.10 10.84
C SER A 67 -2.08 -0.30 9.55
N PHE A 68 -2.44 0.67 8.70
CA PHE A 68 -3.08 0.39 7.43
C PHE A 68 -2.16 -0.28 6.42
N ILE A 69 -0.95 0.26 6.24
CA ILE A 69 0.09 -0.32 5.37
C ILE A 69 0.42 -1.75 5.86
N TYR A 70 0.44 -1.95 7.18
CA TYR A 70 0.60 -3.27 7.76
C TYR A 70 -0.54 -4.24 7.38
N GLN A 71 -1.81 -3.82 7.48
CA GLN A 71 -2.95 -4.66 7.09
C GLN A 71 -2.92 -5.03 5.60
N ILE A 72 -2.47 -4.12 4.75
CA ILE A 72 -2.20 -4.38 3.34
C ILE A 72 -1.12 -5.45 3.19
N GLY A 73 0.03 -5.27 3.85
CA GLY A 73 1.12 -6.24 3.83
C GLY A 73 0.64 -7.64 4.22
N CYS A 74 -0.13 -7.76 5.32
CA CYS A 74 -0.73 -9.03 5.74
C CYS A 74 -1.72 -9.63 4.72
N TYR A 75 -2.49 -8.80 4.01
CA TYR A 75 -3.40 -9.27 2.97
C TYR A 75 -2.61 -9.92 1.82
N PHE A 76 -1.57 -9.25 1.32
CA PHE A 76 -0.71 -9.77 0.25
C PHE A 76 0.17 -10.95 0.70
N ALA A 77 0.51 -11.04 1.99
CA ALA A 77 1.24 -12.19 2.55
C ALA A 77 0.44 -13.50 2.53
N LYS A 78 -0.89 -13.41 2.68
CA LYS A 78 -1.77 -14.59 2.67
C LYS A 78 -1.97 -15.14 1.26
N GLU A 79 -1.90 -14.27 0.26
CA GLU A 79 -2.13 -14.61 -1.15
C GLU A 79 -0.80 -14.89 -1.86
N LYS A 80 -0.40 -16.17 -1.96
CA LYS A 80 0.93 -16.59 -2.50
C LYS A 80 1.27 -16.09 -3.92
N GLN A 81 0.26 -15.69 -4.70
CA GLN A 81 0.39 -15.19 -6.06
C GLN A 81 0.39 -13.65 -6.15
N SER A 82 0.38 -12.96 -5.01
CA SER A 82 0.29 -11.51 -4.96
C SER A 82 1.61 -10.87 -4.53
N SER A 83 1.89 -9.68 -5.07
CA SER A 83 3.12 -8.91 -4.85
C SER A 83 2.78 -7.55 -4.24
N PHE A 84 3.56 -7.15 -3.24
CA PHE A 84 3.44 -5.83 -2.62
C PHE A 84 4.76 -5.08 -2.85
N LEU A 85 4.72 -3.98 -3.59
CA LEU A 85 5.89 -3.19 -3.93
C LEU A 85 5.82 -1.91 -3.10
N ILE A 86 6.94 -1.52 -2.47
CA ILE A 86 7.05 -0.26 -1.76
C ILE A 86 8.19 0.53 -2.39
N GLN A 87 7.87 1.68 -2.97
CA GLN A 87 8.83 2.59 -3.54
C GLN A 87 9.09 3.73 -2.56
N ALA A 88 10.34 3.88 -2.14
CA ALA A 88 10.76 4.78 -1.07
C ALA A 88 12.00 5.59 -1.49
N ASP A 89 12.19 6.71 -0.80
CA ASP A 89 13.43 7.48 -0.75
C ASP A 89 14.36 6.83 0.29
N GLY A 90 15.53 6.38 -0.17
CA GLY A 90 16.50 5.65 0.63
C GLY A 90 17.14 6.45 1.75
N ASP A 91 17.11 7.78 1.65
CA ASP A 91 17.69 8.68 2.64
C ASP A 91 16.69 9.08 3.74
N ASN A 92 15.41 8.71 3.58
CA ASN A 92 14.36 9.07 4.54
C ASN A 92 14.26 8.05 5.69
N GLU A 93 14.63 8.46 6.91
CA GLU A 93 14.59 7.60 8.10
C GLU A 93 13.19 7.07 8.45
N ILE A 94 12.13 7.85 8.22
CA ILE A 94 10.75 7.44 8.52
C ILE A 94 10.34 6.30 7.59
N GLN A 95 10.62 6.44 6.29
CA GLN A 95 10.33 5.42 5.29
C GLN A 95 11.15 4.15 5.55
N ASN A 96 12.44 4.31 5.87
CA ASN A 96 13.32 3.20 6.24
C ASN A 96 12.84 2.44 7.49
N ASN A 97 12.33 3.14 8.50
CA ASN A 97 11.76 2.50 9.69
C ASN A 97 10.47 1.74 9.38
N LEU A 98 9.58 2.29 8.54
CA LEU A 98 8.40 1.58 8.05
C LEU A 98 8.77 0.30 7.29
N ILE A 99 9.76 0.38 6.40
CA ILE A 99 10.28 -0.77 5.64
C ILE A 99 10.78 -1.86 6.59
N ARG A 100 11.59 -1.50 7.59
CA ARG A 100 12.10 -2.44 8.61
C ARG A 100 10.96 -3.10 9.38
N ASN A 101 9.96 -2.33 9.81
CA ASN A 101 8.82 -2.87 10.55
C ASN A 101 8.00 -3.84 9.68
N LEU A 102 7.78 -3.52 8.41
CA LEU A 102 7.08 -4.41 7.48
C LEU A 102 7.85 -5.70 7.19
N LEU A 103 9.17 -5.63 7.07
CA LEU A 103 10.02 -6.81 6.89
C LEU A 103 9.94 -7.80 8.06
N VAL A 104 9.87 -7.28 9.30
CA VAL A 104 9.78 -8.12 10.51
C VAL A 104 8.45 -8.88 10.56
N ILE A 105 7.35 -8.20 10.23
CA ILE A 105 6.02 -8.75 10.48
C ILE A 105 5.46 -9.49 9.25
N THR A 106 6.04 -9.26 8.08
CA THR A 106 5.56 -9.81 6.80
C THR A 106 6.59 -10.67 6.07
N PRO A 107 7.27 -11.64 6.72
CA PRO A 107 8.34 -12.42 6.09
C PRO A 107 7.86 -13.29 4.91
N ALA A 108 6.55 -13.52 4.78
CA ALA A 108 5.92 -14.28 3.70
C ALA A 108 5.40 -13.42 2.54
N ALA A 109 5.26 -12.10 2.72
CA ALA A 109 4.88 -11.23 1.61
C ALA A 109 6.08 -11.09 0.68
N LYS A 110 5.86 -11.23 -0.63
CA LYS A 110 6.82 -10.78 -1.64
C LYS A 110 6.81 -9.24 -1.63
N VAL A 111 7.45 -8.67 -0.61
CA VAL A 111 7.66 -7.23 -0.51
C VAL A 111 8.91 -6.89 -1.29
N THR A 112 8.76 -6.10 -2.35
CA THR A 112 9.92 -5.58 -3.09
C THR A 112 10.05 -4.11 -2.77
N PHE A 113 11.23 -3.73 -2.30
CA PHE A 113 11.56 -2.35 -2.02
C PHE A 113 12.32 -1.77 -3.21
N VAL A 114 11.81 -0.67 -3.75
CA VAL A 114 12.47 0.11 -4.81
C VAL A 114 12.95 1.39 -4.15
N ILE A 115 14.26 1.53 -4.05
CA ILE A 115 14.91 2.72 -3.47
C ILE A 115 15.38 3.60 -4.62
N ASN A 116 14.90 4.84 -4.64
CA ASN A 116 15.39 5.89 -5.54
C ASN A 116 16.61 6.60 -4.95
#